data_AF-A0A558FQT6-F1
#
_entry.id   AF-A0A558FQT6-F1
#
_cell.length_a   1.000
_cell.length_b   1.000
_cell.length_c   1.000
_cell.angle_alpha   90.00
_cell.angle_beta   90.00
_cell.angle_gamma   90.00
#
_symmetry.space_group_name_H-M   'P 1'
#
loop_
_entity.id
_entity.type
_entity.pdbx_description
1 polymer ?
#
loop_
_entity_poly.entity_id
_entity_poly.type
_entity_poly.pdbx_seq_one_letter_code
_entity_poly.pdbx_strand_id
1 'polypeptide(L)'
;VEAGETTRYQPDYTRLLFEEIRTLIEENTREELRSELAAITEEIEEWQATYDVETWEELEQSLADGDLASAELRERRDVITRWEENLEDRRFIKHALSLYSDVEAAREQMVDVADRSMR
;
A
#
# COMPACT_ATOMS: atom_id res chain seq x y z
N VAL A 1 -1.27 45.29 13.10
CA VAL A 1 -1.66 44.18 12.21
C VAL A 1 -1.19 42.92 12.90
N GLU A 2 -2.10 42.23 13.58
CA GLU A 2 -1.82 40.91 14.16
C GLU A 2 -1.59 39.93 13.01
N ALA A 3 -0.42 39.28 13.01
CA ALA A 3 -0.10 38.24 12.05
C ALA A 3 -0.91 36.99 12.43
N GLY A 4 -1.92 36.66 11.63
CA GLY A 4 -2.63 35.41 11.74
C GLY A 4 -1.67 34.25 11.51
N GLU A 5 -1.26 33.59 12.60
CA GLU A 5 -0.52 32.34 12.55
C GLU A 5 -1.46 31.26 12.00
N THR A 6 -1.35 31.02 10.69
CA THR A 6 -1.97 29.85 10.09
C THR A 6 -1.24 28.62 10.62
N THR A 7 -1.79 27.95 11.62
CA THR A 7 -1.37 26.60 12.00
C THR A 7 -1.62 25.70 10.78
N ARG A 8 -0.60 25.46 9.97
CA ARG A 8 -0.70 24.49 8.88
C ARG A 8 -0.83 23.11 9.50
N TYR A 9 -2.00 22.51 9.35
CA TYR A 9 -2.19 21.09 9.66
C TYR A 9 -1.18 20.30 8.81
N GLN A 10 -0.23 19.66 9.49
CA GLN A 10 0.62 18.66 8.86
C GLN A 10 0.00 17.30 9.21
N PRO A 11 -0.41 16.51 8.21
CA PRO A 11 -0.85 15.15 8.47
C PRO A 11 0.25 14.40 9.24
N ASP A 12 -0.15 13.71 10.30
CA ASP A 12 0.77 12.81 11.01
C ASP A 12 0.93 11.54 10.17
N TYR A 13 1.88 11.58 9.22
CA TYR A 13 2.16 10.48 8.31
C TYR A 13 2.57 9.19 9.03
N THR A 14 3.19 9.31 10.20
CA THR A 14 3.55 8.15 11.03
C THR A 14 2.28 7.48 11.53
N ARG A 15 1.34 8.27 12.06
CA ARG A 15 0.04 7.76 12.51
C ARG A 15 -0.73 7.09 11.37
N LEU A 16 -0.82 7.74 10.20
CA LEU A 16 -1.52 7.19 9.04
C LEU A 16 -0.93 5.84 8.61
N LEU A 17 0.40 5.74 8.53
CA LEU A 17 1.09 4.48 8.20
C LEU A 17 0.73 3.35 9.17
N PHE A 18 0.75 3.61 10.47
CA PHE A 18 0.42 2.60 11.46
C PHE A 18 -1.07 2.27 11.53
N GLU A 19 -1.95 3.23 11.26
CA GLU A 19 -3.39 2.98 11.14
C GLU A 19 -3.65 2.02 9.97
N GLU A 20 -3.02 2.23 8.82
CA GLU A 20 -3.15 1.36 7.65
C GLU A 20 -2.65 -0.07 7.93
N ILE A 21 -1.45 -0.19 8.51
CA ILE A 21 -0.90 -1.49 8.88
C ILE A 21 -1.79 -2.21 9.90
N ARG A 22 -2.35 -1.46 10.86
CA ARG A 22 -3.27 -2.03 11.86
C ARG A 22 -4.51 -2.59 11.19
N THR A 23 -5.14 -1.83 10.29
CA THR A 23 -6.32 -2.27 9.53
C THR A 23 -6.01 -3.57 8.77
N LEU A 24 -4.89 -3.63 8.05
CA LEU A 24 -4.47 -4.83 7.33
C LEU A 24 -4.35 -6.07 8.23
N ILE A 25 -3.75 -5.92 9.42
CA ILE A 25 -3.59 -7.03 10.38
C ILE A 25 -4.92 -7.41 11.05
N GLU A 26 -5.81 -6.44 11.30
CA GLU A 26 -7.11 -6.67 11.95
C GLU A 26 -8.12 -7.34 11.02
N GLU A 27 -8.08 -7.01 9.73
CA GLU A 27 -9.11 -7.42 8.77
C GLU A 27 -8.71 -8.64 7.93
N ASN A 28 -7.42 -9.01 7.93
CA ASN A 28 -6.92 -10.08 7.08
C ASN A 28 -6.09 -11.10 7.87
N THR A 29 -6.19 -12.36 7.45
CA THR A 29 -5.27 -13.41 7.85
C THR A 29 -3.90 -13.23 7.19
N ARG A 30 -2.86 -13.82 7.79
CA ARG A 30 -1.52 -13.84 7.21
C ARG A 30 -1.48 -14.45 5.81
N GLU A 31 -2.36 -15.41 5.53
CA GLU A 31 -2.42 -16.08 4.22
C GLU A 31 -3.11 -15.22 3.17
N GLU A 32 -4.19 -14.52 3.53
CA GLU A 32 -4.85 -13.54 2.64
C GLU A 32 -3.87 -12.43 2.23
N LEU A 33 -3.11 -11.88 3.18
CA LEU A 33 -2.08 -10.87 2.88
C LEU A 33 -0.98 -11.40 1.93
N ARG A 34 -0.64 -12.69 2.02
CA ARG A 34 0.32 -13.31 1.08
C ARG A 34 -0.28 -13.53 -0.30
N SER A 35 -1.54 -13.94 -0.35
CA SER A 35 -2.28 -14.11 -1.60
C SER A 35 -2.42 -12.78 -2.32
N GLU A 36 -2.74 -11.71 -1.61
CA GLU A 36 -2.84 -10.36 -2.16
C GLU A 36 -1.49 -9.89 -2.73
N LEU A 37 -0.40 -10.17 -2.02
CA LEU A 37 0.95 -9.85 -2.50
C LEU A 37 1.29 -10.57 -3.82
N ALA A 38 0.83 -11.81 -3.98
CA ALA A 38 0.99 -12.58 -5.22
C ALA A 38 0.14 -11.99 -6.35
N ALA A 39 -1.14 -11.68 -6.07
CA ALA A 39 -2.05 -11.05 -7.04
C ALA A 39 -1.52 -9.72 -7.57
N ILE A 40 -1.05 -8.83 -6.68
CA ILE A 40 -0.42 -7.56 -7.06
C ILE A 40 0.82 -7.79 -7.94
N THR A 41 1.61 -8.82 -7.63
CA THR A 41 2.81 -9.14 -8.42
C THR A 41 2.43 -9.61 -9.82
N GLU A 42 1.43 -10.49 -9.93
CA GLU A 42 0.91 -10.98 -11.22
C GLU A 42 0.33 -9.84 -12.07
N GLU A 43 -0.42 -8.91 -11.47
CA GLU A 43 -1.00 -7.76 -12.17
C GLU A 43 0.09 -6.81 -12.70
N ILE A 44 1.14 -6.56 -11.90
CA ILE A 44 2.30 -5.78 -12.35
C ILE A 44 3.01 -6.50 -13.52
N GLU A 45 3.23 -7.81 -13.43
CA GLU A 45 3.86 -8.59 -14.50
C GLU A 45 3.01 -8.58 -15.78
N GLU A 46 1.68 -8.56 -15.67
CA GLU A 46 0.76 -8.40 -16.80
C GLU A 46 0.95 -7.04 -17.49
N TRP A 47 1.03 -5.93 -16.73
CA TRP A 47 1.28 -4.62 -17.32
C TRP A 47 2.68 -4.51 -17.94
N GLN A 48 3.70 -5.05 -17.28
CA GLN A 48 5.06 -5.13 -17.83
C GLN A 48 5.06 -5.82 -19.20
N ALA A 49 4.41 -6.99 -19.30
CA ALA A 49 4.30 -7.74 -20.54
C ALA A 49 3.44 -7.04 -21.61
N THR A 50 2.36 -6.35 -21.19
CA THR A 50 1.44 -5.65 -22.09
C THR A 50 2.10 -4.46 -22.78
N TYR A 51 2.92 -3.70 -22.04
CA TYR A 51 3.54 -2.48 -22.53
C TYR A 51 5.03 -2.62 -22.87
N ASP A 52 5.62 -3.80 -22.64
CA ASP A 52 7.05 -4.09 -22.86
C ASP A 52 7.97 -3.13 -22.08
N VAL A 53 7.66 -2.98 -20.79
CA VAL A 53 8.38 -2.09 -19.86
C VAL A 53 8.66 -2.82 -18.55
N GLU A 54 9.70 -2.43 -17.83
CA GLU A 54 10.05 -2.98 -16.52
C GLU A 54 9.45 -2.14 -15.37
N THR A 55 9.22 -0.83 -15.59
CA THR A 55 8.69 0.06 -14.55
C THR A 55 7.58 1.00 -15.03
N TRP A 56 6.79 1.52 -14.08
CA TRP A 56 5.74 2.50 -14.40
C TRP A 56 6.34 3.81 -14.95
N GLU A 57 7.55 4.21 -14.53
CA GLU A 57 8.24 5.38 -15.06
C GLU A 57 8.61 5.23 -16.54
N GLU A 58 8.91 4.00 -16.99
CA GLU A 58 9.14 3.71 -18.41
C GLU A 58 7.84 3.80 -19.21
N LEU A 59 6.73 3.29 -18.64
CA LEU A 59 5.40 3.49 -19.22
C LEU A 59 5.04 4.97 -19.30
N GLU A 60 5.35 5.76 -18.27
CA GLU A 60 5.14 7.21 -18.27
C GLU A 60 5.96 7.91 -19.36
N GLN A 61 7.23 7.52 -19.53
CA GLN A 61 8.08 8.04 -20.61
C GLN A 61 7.50 7.75 -21.99
N SER A 62 6.90 6.56 -22.19
CA SER A 62 6.25 6.21 -23.45
C SER A 62 5.07 7.12 -23.83
N LEU A 63 4.48 7.85 -22.86
CA LEU A 63 3.41 8.82 -23.14
C LEU A 63 3.90 10.02 -23.94
N ALA A 64 5.21 10.30 -23.92
CA ALA A 64 5.81 11.39 -24.69
C ALA A 64 5.96 11.04 -26.18
N ASP A 65 5.75 9.78 -26.57
CA ASP A 65 5.77 9.36 -27.96
C ASP A 65 4.55 9.93 -28.70
N GLY A 66 4.81 10.80 -29.68
CA GLY A 66 3.79 11.60 -30.37
C GLY A 66 2.81 10.83 -31.26
N ASP A 67 2.92 9.50 -31.30
CA ASP A 67 2.11 8.62 -32.15
C ASP A 67 0.87 8.04 -31.44
N LEU A 68 0.70 8.30 -30.13
CA LEU A 68 -0.41 7.76 -29.34
C LEU A 68 -1.72 8.54 -29.55
N ALA A 69 -2.81 7.80 -29.78
CA ALA A 69 -4.14 8.38 -29.79
C ALA A 69 -4.57 8.82 -28.39
N SER A 70 -5.45 9.84 -28.30
CA SER A 70 -5.93 10.37 -27.02
C SER A 70 -6.62 9.35 -26.11
N ALA A 71 -7.20 8.29 -26.67
CA ALA A 71 -7.80 7.20 -25.89
C ALA A 71 -6.71 6.35 -25.22
N GLU A 72 -5.68 5.98 -25.97
CA GLU A 72 -4.56 5.18 -25.47
C GLU A 72 -3.72 5.95 -24.44
N LEU A 73 -3.55 7.27 -24.62
CA LEU A 73 -2.92 8.12 -23.61
C LEU A 73 -3.68 8.12 -22.27
N ARG A 74 -5.01 8.00 -22.28
CA ARG A 74 -5.80 7.92 -21.04
C ARG A 74 -5.66 6.56 -20.39
N GLU A 75 -5.78 5.50 -21.19
CA GLU A 75 -5.62 4.12 -20.73
C GLU A 75 -4.27 3.90 -20.05
N ARG A 76 -3.16 4.31 -20.68
CA ARG A 76 -1.83 4.17 -20.09
C ARG A 76 -1.67 4.99 -18.80
N ARG A 77 -2.29 6.17 -18.70
CA ARG A 77 -2.29 6.95 -17.44
C ARG A 77 -3.05 6.25 -16.32
N ASP A 78 -4.19 5.65 -16.63
CA ASP A 78 -4.96 4.89 -15.65
C ASP A 78 -4.16 3.67 -15.15
N VAL A 79 -3.44 2.99 -16.06
CA VAL A 79 -2.53 1.89 -15.69
C VAL A 79 -1.39 2.38 -14.80
N ILE A 80 -0.74 3.51 -15.14
CA ILE A 80 0.33 4.09 -14.32
C ILE A 80 -0.15 4.34 -12.89
N THR A 81 -1.31 4.99 -12.73
CA THR A 81 -1.86 5.27 -11.40
C THR A 81 -2.11 3.97 -10.61
N ARG A 82 -2.71 2.95 -11.24
CA ARG A 82 -2.93 1.66 -10.57
C ARG A 82 -1.63 0.95 -10.22
N TRP A 83 -0.61 1.08 -11.05
CA TRP A 83 0.71 0.51 -10.78
C TRP A 83 1.35 1.17 -9.55
N GLU A 84 1.29 2.50 -9.45
CA GLU A 84 1.76 3.22 -8.26
C GLU A 84 1.01 2.79 -6.99
N GLU A 85 -0.32 2.70 -7.06
CA GLU A 85 -1.19 2.20 -5.98
C GLU A 85 -0.78 0.77 -5.56
N ASN A 86 -0.64 -0.14 -6.51
CA ASN A 86 -0.19 -1.51 -6.26
C ASN A 86 1.20 -1.57 -5.60
N LEU A 87 2.14 -0.69 -5.96
CA LEU A 87 3.45 -0.63 -5.32
C LEU A 87 3.36 -0.13 -3.88
N GLU A 88 2.46 0.81 -3.60
CA GLU A 88 2.18 1.29 -2.25
C GLU A 88 1.50 0.22 -1.39
N ASP A 89 0.49 -0.46 -1.91
CA ASP A 89 -0.19 -1.57 -1.22
C ASP A 89 0.78 -2.71 -0.92
N ARG A 90 1.64 -3.05 -1.88
CA ARG A 90 2.72 -4.03 -1.69
C ARG A 90 3.65 -3.64 -0.54
N ARG A 91 3.93 -2.35 -0.36
CA ARG A 91 4.74 -1.84 0.76
C ARG A 91 4.01 -2.02 2.08
N PHE A 92 2.73 -1.63 2.17
CA PHE A 92 1.93 -1.78 3.38
C PHE A 92 1.74 -3.24 3.78
N ILE A 93 1.40 -4.11 2.83
CA ILE A 93 1.23 -5.56 3.05
C ILE A 93 2.53 -6.18 3.58
N LYS A 94 3.69 -5.82 3.03
CA LYS A 94 5.00 -6.30 3.53
C LYS A 94 5.24 -5.87 4.97
N HIS A 95 4.90 -4.63 5.33
CA HIS A 95 5.00 -4.16 6.71
C HIS A 95 4.03 -4.91 7.64
N ALA A 96 2.78 -5.10 7.22
CA ALA A 96 1.79 -5.88 7.96
C ALA A 96 2.26 -7.32 8.21
N LEU A 97 2.76 -8.01 7.19
CA LEU A 97 3.32 -9.36 7.31
C LEU A 97 4.53 -9.42 8.25
N SER A 98 5.37 -8.38 8.27
CA SER A 98 6.50 -8.29 9.19
C SER A 98 6.07 -8.16 10.65
N LEU A 99 5.02 -7.38 10.92
CA LEU A 99 4.52 -7.11 12.27
C LEU A 99 3.47 -8.13 12.75
N TYR A 100 2.92 -8.94 11.86
CA TYR A 100 1.83 -9.86 12.16
C TYR A 100 2.11 -10.76 13.36
N SER A 101 3.31 -11.37 13.41
CA SER A 101 3.68 -12.28 14.50
C SER A 101 3.88 -11.55 15.83
N ASP A 102 4.38 -10.30 15.79
CA ASP A 102 4.58 -9.48 16.98
C ASP A 102 3.23 -9.05 17.59
N VAL A 103 2.27 -8.70 16.73
CA VAL A 103 0.91 -8.35 17.14
C VAL A 103 0.18 -9.54 17.76
N GLU A 104 0.27 -10.72 17.14
CA GLU A 104 -0.32 -11.95 17.70
C GLU A 104 0.29 -12.33 19.05
N ALA A 105 1.61 -12.25 19.18
CA ALA A 105 2.30 -12.49 20.45
C ALA A 105 1.92 -11.47 21.54
N ALA A 106 1.70 -10.21 21.17
CA ALA A 106 1.24 -9.18 22.10
C ALA A 106 -0.21 -9.44 22.56
N ARG A 107 -1.10 -9.87 21.64
CA ARG A 107 -2.49 -10.25 21.96
C ARG A 107 -2.54 -11.40 22.96
N GLU A 108 -1.73 -12.45 22.74
CA GLU A 108 -1.65 -13.61 23.64
C GLU A 108 -1.20 -13.19 25.06
N GLN A 109 -0.16 -12.37 25.16
CA GLN A 109 0.32 -11.85 26.44
C GLN A 109 -0.74 -11.04 27.20
N MET A 110 -1.54 -10.24 26.50
CA MET A 110 -2.60 -9.45 27.13
C MET A 110 -3.73 -10.33 27.67
N VAL A 111 -4.10 -11.40 26.96
CA VAL A 111 -5.08 -12.40 27.43
C VAL A 111 -4.58 -13.10 28.69
N ASP A 112 -3.32 -13.52 28.71
CA ASP A 112 -2.67 -14.16 29.86
C ASP A 112 -2.66 -13.28 31.12
N VAL A 113 -2.37 -11.99 30.98
CA VAL A 113 -2.36 -11.04 32.10
C VAL A 113 -3.77 -10.81 32.64
N ALA A 114 -4.77 -10.74 31.76
CA ALA A 114 -6.17 -10.60 32.16
C ALA A 114 -6.65 -11.83 32.96
N ASP A 115 -6.34 -13.04 32.51
CA ASP A 115 -6.76 -14.28 33.17
C ASP A 115 -6.08 -14.45 34.55
N ARG A 116 -4.79 -14.09 34.68
CA ARG A 116 -4.08 -14.08 35.97
C ARG A 116 -4.64 -13.07 36.97
N SER A 117 -5.20 -11.95 36.50
CA SER A 117 -5.76 -10.90 37.36
C SER A 117 -7.15 -11.24 37.89
N MET A 118 -7.84 -12.22 37.31
CA MET A 118 -9.17 -12.68 37.73
C MET A 118 -9.13 -13.86 38.72
N ARG A 119 -7.93 -14.38 39.05
CA ARG A 119 -7.73 -15.59 39.84
C ARG A 119 -7.31 -15.34 41.28
#